data_AF-A0A8W8N2L2-F1
#
_entry.id   AF-A0A8W8N2L2-F1
#
_cell.length_a   1.000
_cell.length_b   1.000
_cell.length_c   1.000
_cell.angle_alpha   90.00
_cell.angle_beta   90.00
_cell.angle_gamma   90.00
#
_symmetry.space_group_name_H-M   'P 1'
#
loop_
_entity.id
_entity.type
_entity.pdbx_description
1 polymer ?
#
loop_
_entity_poly.entity_id
_entity_poly.type
_entity_poly.pdbx_seq_one_letter_code
_entity_poly.pdbx_strand_id
1 'polypeptide(L)'
;MEPTIDLGYKLLKSIQDEVEDPDESFQSIESDDTDGSDLGNDRERKFLVYEGQLMDLFGNCPSCAQPTYGEIQQIKGSFITITQDCGFCAFQRTWSSQPFIGSIPAGNFELSCALLFSGSLPSKATRMFQFLNMTSISYRTFMYHQQCYLHPVVIEVWRDQQASYMQEAQNSGRHVHLGGDGRADTPGHCAKFGSYTLMDLEKNMVVDLQLIQSNEVHGSCHMEKEGLIRGINYFEQNGVPIGQIVTDRHLQVAKWLRENLPETTHNIDVWHVAKGLKKKLLALSKEKECEDLRDWIKSLVNHLYWVPSSTQEDEDDELKWEKWTSITNHIQNIHDGHGEQFQQCEHGDLDPTTRRKRWLRPGTKVMEKLELIVNSRQMKRDIPMLSPSFQTSSLEAYHSIINQFAPKMYKFSYFGMQSRLTLAALHYNENSEKAQAATREGNLQYSIVFPKQKKGEFTVKKVKTRSTYDYVAVLMDSAKSRARDTKMPHCDDRKKMQ
;
A
#
# COMPACT_ATOMS: atom_id res chain seq x y z
N MET A 1 -20.31 23.65 24.66
CA MET A 1 -19.00 22.96 24.70
C MET A 1 -19.31 21.48 24.71
N GLU A 2 -19.35 20.88 23.52
CA GLU A 2 -19.51 19.42 23.38
C GLU A 2 -18.18 18.74 23.73
N PRO A 3 -18.18 17.62 24.45
CA PRO A 3 -16.95 17.03 24.97
C PRO A 3 -16.20 16.27 23.87
N THR A 4 -14.89 16.49 23.87
CA THR A 4 -13.76 15.96 23.08
C THR A 4 -13.63 14.43 23.02
N ILE A 5 -14.65 13.66 23.43
CA ILE A 5 -14.64 12.20 23.52
C ILE A 5 -14.84 11.53 22.13
N ASP A 6 -15.37 12.25 21.14
CA ASP A 6 -15.69 11.69 19.81
C ASP A 6 -14.44 11.45 18.91
N LEU A 7 -13.34 12.18 19.11
CA LEU A 7 -12.11 12.01 18.31
C LEU A 7 -11.39 10.69 18.61
N GLY A 8 -11.24 10.32 19.88
CA GLY A 8 -10.59 9.06 20.27
C GLY A 8 -11.37 7.81 19.83
N TYR A 9 -12.70 7.90 19.75
CA TYR A 9 -13.57 6.81 19.26
C TYR A 9 -13.54 6.66 17.75
N LYS A 10 -13.42 7.77 16.99
CA LYS A 10 -13.19 7.75 15.54
C LYS A 10 -11.83 7.17 15.18
N LEU A 11 -10.78 7.49 15.95
CA LEU A 11 -9.41 7.00 15.76
C LEU A 11 -9.29 5.48 15.99
N LEU A 12 -9.95 4.92 17.02
CA LEU A 12 -9.94 3.48 17.29
C LEU A 12 -10.67 2.65 16.22
N LYS A 13 -11.60 3.26 15.47
CA LYS A 13 -12.40 2.57 14.44
C LYS A 13 -11.71 2.56 13.06
N SER A 14 -10.79 3.49 12.79
CA SER A 14 -10.01 3.51 11.53
C SER A 14 -8.83 2.52 11.53
N ILE A 15 -8.32 2.13 12.70
CA ILE A 15 -7.04 1.40 12.84
C ILE A 15 -7.10 -0.12 12.50
N GLN A 16 -8.28 -0.73 12.24
CA GLN A 16 -8.37 -2.21 12.29
C GLN A 16 -8.82 -2.98 11.03
N ASP A 17 -9.12 -2.33 9.90
CA ASP A 17 -9.85 -3.01 8.81
C ASP A 17 -9.25 -2.85 7.40
N GLU A 18 -7.98 -3.24 7.20
CA GLU A 18 -7.31 -3.15 5.88
C GLU A 18 -6.68 -4.46 5.39
N VAL A 19 -7.50 -5.51 5.32
CA VAL A 19 -7.20 -6.64 4.42
C VAL A 19 -8.42 -6.82 3.53
N GLU A 20 -8.36 -6.23 2.34
CA GLU A 20 -9.35 -6.46 1.27
C GLU A 20 -9.11 -7.84 0.66
N ASP A 21 -10.19 -8.56 0.38
CA ASP A 21 -10.14 -9.72 -0.48
C ASP A 21 -9.81 -9.24 -1.90
N PRO A 22 -8.69 -9.68 -2.51
CA PRO A 22 -8.33 -9.26 -3.86
C PRO A 22 -9.36 -9.67 -4.92
N ASP A 23 -10.20 -10.67 -4.65
CA ASP A 23 -11.27 -11.07 -5.57
C ASP A 23 -12.53 -10.19 -5.39
N GLU A 24 -12.77 -9.59 -4.21
CA GLU A 24 -13.89 -8.66 -3.98
C GLU A 24 -13.57 -7.21 -4.40
N SER A 25 -12.28 -6.82 -4.46
CA SER A 25 -11.87 -5.49 -4.94
C SER A 25 -12.02 -5.34 -6.46
N PHE A 26 -12.05 -6.46 -7.20
CA PHE A 26 -12.42 -6.51 -8.60
C PHE A 26 -13.95 -6.51 -8.76
N GLN A 27 -14.59 -5.38 -8.48
CA GLN A 27 -15.96 -5.19 -8.95
C GLN A 27 -15.93 -4.91 -10.45
N SER A 28 -16.39 -5.89 -11.23
CA SER A 28 -16.53 -5.79 -12.67
C SER A 28 -17.18 -4.45 -13.08
N ILE A 29 -16.66 -3.87 -14.15
CA ILE A 29 -17.48 -2.99 -14.98
C ILE A 29 -18.59 -3.91 -15.46
N GLU A 30 -19.80 -3.80 -14.88
CA GLU A 30 -20.97 -4.48 -15.41
C GLU A 30 -21.21 -3.92 -16.81
N SER A 31 -20.68 -4.61 -17.80
CA SER A 31 -20.93 -4.36 -19.23
C SER A 31 -21.05 -5.71 -19.93
N ASP A 32 -21.94 -6.56 -19.44
CA ASP A 32 -22.39 -7.70 -20.24
C ASP A 32 -23.29 -7.23 -21.40
N ASP A 33 -23.89 -6.03 -21.31
CA ASP A 33 -24.62 -5.40 -22.42
C ASP A 33 -24.52 -3.87 -22.35
N THR A 34 -23.51 -3.28 -22.99
CA THR A 34 -23.55 -1.86 -23.35
C THR A 34 -23.46 -1.72 -24.86
N ASP A 35 -24.61 -1.42 -25.45
CA ASP A 35 -24.73 -0.97 -26.83
C ASP A 35 -23.87 0.28 -27.05
N GLY A 36 -23.27 0.36 -28.24
CA GLY A 36 -22.10 1.19 -28.51
C GLY A 36 -22.26 2.68 -28.20
N SER A 37 -21.70 3.13 -27.07
CA SER A 37 -21.26 4.52 -26.93
C SER A 37 -19.81 4.62 -27.39
N ASP A 38 -19.59 5.45 -28.40
CA ASP A 38 -18.30 5.82 -29.00
C ASP A 38 -17.31 6.31 -27.92
N LEU A 39 -16.54 5.37 -27.36
CA LEU A 39 -15.38 5.66 -26.53
C LEU A 39 -14.29 6.14 -27.49
N GLY A 40 -14.19 7.47 -27.62
CA GLY A 40 -13.41 8.13 -28.67
C GLY A 40 -12.07 7.46 -28.97
N ASN A 41 -11.86 7.15 -30.25
CA ASN A 41 -10.67 6.77 -31.04
C ASN A 41 -9.43 6.05 -30.43
N ASP A 42 -9.24 5.93 -29.12
CA ASP A 42 -7.98 5.45 -28.51
C ASP A 42 -8.12 4.12 -27.72
N ARG A 43 -9.34 3.57 -27.58
CA ARG A 43 -9.58 2.30 -26.86
C ARG A 43 -10.28 1.25 -27.73
N GLU A 44 -9.60 0.83 -28.79
CA GLU A 44 -10.06 -0.30 -29.62
C GLU A 44 -10.26 -1.57 -28.77
N ARG A 45 -11.45 -2.17 -28.88
CA ARG A 45 -11.80 -3.45 -28.23
C ARG A 45 -11.01 -4.60 -28.85
N LYS A 46 -10.59 -5.54 -28.01
CA LYS A 46 -9.79 -6.71 -28.40
C LYS A 46 -10.59 -7.97 -28.09
N PHE A 47 -10.74 -8.84 -29.09
CA PHE A 47 -11.54 -10.07 -28.97
C PHE A 47 -10.66 -11.31 -29.07
N LEU A 48 -11.11 -12.39 -28.40
CA LEU A 48 -10.56 -13.72 -28.58
C LEU A 48 -11.27 -14.39 -29.76
N VAL A 49 -10.51 -14.79 -30.78
CA VAL A 49 -11.03 -15.42 -31.99
C VAL A 49 -10.32 -16.74 -32.22
N TYR A 50 -11.08 -17.81 -32.45
CA TYR A 50 -10.54 -19.13 -32.75
C TYR A 50 -9.95 -19.15 -34.16
N GLU A 51 -8.85 -19.87 -34.36
CA GLU A 51 -8.14 -19.94 -35.64
C GLU A 51 -9.08 -20.33 -36.80
N GLY A 52 -9.89 -21.38 -36.65
CA GLY A 52 -10.85 -21.79 -37.69
C GLY A 52 -11.84 -20.67 -38.08
N GLN A 53 -12.42 -19.99 -37.10
CA GLN A 53 -13.36 -18.88 -37.34
C GLN A 53 -12.68 -17.69 -38.03
N LEU A 54 -11.40 -17.45 -37.72
CA LEU A 54 -10.63 -16.43 -38.41
C LEU A 54 -10.32 -16.84 -39.87
N MET A 55 -9.93 -18.09 -40.09
CA MET A 55 -9.60 -18.60 -41.42
C MET A 55 -10.80 -18.66 -42.36
N ASP A 56 -12.02 -18.84 -41.83
CA ASP A 56 -13.27 -18.80 -42.60
C ASP A 56 -13.45 -17.45 -43.34
N LEU A 57 -12.92 -16.35 -42.79
CA LEU A 57 -12.95 -15.02 -43.44
C LEU A 57 -12.11 -14.93 -44.72
N PHE A 58 -11.29 -15.95 -44.98
CA PHE A 58 -10.44 -16.06 -46.16
C PHE A 58 -10.93 -17.13 -47.15
N GLY A 59 -12.11 -17.72 -46.94
CA GLY A 59 -12.67 -18.77 -47.80
C GLY A 59 -13.10 -18.29 -49.20
N ASN A 60 -13.39 -16.99 -49.37
CA ASN A 60 -13.84 -16.41 -50.64
C ASN A 60 -12.98 -15.20 -51.03
N CYS A 61 -12.82 -15.00 -52.35
CA CYS A 61 -12.07 -13.87 -52.87
C CYS A 61 -12.94 -12.60 -52.79
N PRO A 62 -12.47 -11.52 -52.17
CA PRO A 62 -13.26 -10.29 -52.07
C PRO A 62 -13.46 -9.59 -53.43
N SER A 63 -12.68 -9.95 -54.45
CA SER A 63 -12.77 -9.36 -55.80
C SER A 63 -13.74 -10.12 -56.72
N CYS A 64 -13.61 -11.45 -56.82
CA CYS A 64 -14.38 -12.26 -57.77
C CYS A 64 -15.35 -13.28 -57.12
N ALA A 65 -15.43 -13.31 -55.78
CA ALA A 65 -16.25 -14.24 -55.00
C ALA A 65 -15.97 -15.74 -55.20
N GLN A 66 -14.92 -16.11 -55.95
CA GLN A 66 -14.51 -17.50 -56.11
C GLN A 66 -13.86 -18.04 -54.82
N PRO A 67 -13.91 -19.37 -54.59
CA PRO A 67 -13.23 -20.00 -53.48
C PRO A 67 -11.72 -19.71 -53.48
N THR A 68 -11.18 -19.46 -52.30
CA THR A 68 -9.75 -19.25 -52.01
C THR A 68 -9.50 -19.65 -50.56
N TYR A 69 -8.26 -19.62 -50.11
CA TYR A 69 -7.90 -19.91 -48.73
C TYR A 69 -6.82 -18.93 -48.28
N GLY A 70 -6.84 -18.60 -47.00
CA GLY A 70 -5.75 -17.88 -46.37
C GLY A 70 -4.65 -18.85 -45.95
N GLU A 71 -3.41 -18.39 -45.92
CA GLU A 71 -2.27 -19.09 -45.33
C GLU A 71 -1.65 -18.23 -44.23
N ILE A 72 -1.51 -18.78 -43.03
CA ILE A 72 -0.83 -18.10 -41.93
C ILE A 72 0.68 -18.10 -42.22
N GLN A 73 1.23 -16.94 -42.59
CA GLN A 73 2.64 -16.79 -42.91
C GLN A 73 3.52 -16.60 -41.68
N GLN A 74 2.99 -15.95 -40.63
CA GLN A 74 3.79 -15.59 -39.48
C GLN A 74 2.95 -15.55 -38.21
N ILE A 75 3.50 -16.07 -37.11
CA ILE A 75 2.96 -15.93 -35.75
C ILE A 75 4.06 -15.34 -34.85
N LYS A 76 3.80 -14.20 -34.21
CA LYS A 76 4.70 -13.53 -33.26
C LYS A 76 3.92 -13.13 -32.02
N GLY A 77 3.93 -13.96 -30.98
CA GLY A 77 3.10 -13.71 -29.80
C GLY A 77 1.62 -13.80 -30.17
N SER A 78 0.86 -12.73 -29.97
CA SER A 78 -0.54 -12.63 -30.44
C SER A 78 -0.68 -12.09 -31.87
N PHE A 79 0.41 -11.70 -32.52
CA PHE A 79 0.39 -11.15 -33.88
C PHE A 79 0.41 -12.27 -34.91
N ILE A 80 -0.47 -12.19 -35.90
CA ILE A 80 -0.47 -13.08 -37.05
C ILE A 80 -0.57 -12.31 -38.36
N THR A 81 0.03 -12.88 -39.41
CA THR A 81 -0.11 -12.41 -40.79
C THR A 81 -0.65 -13.53 -41.65
N ILE A 82 -1.66 -13.21 -42.46
CA ILE A 82 -2.31 -14.15 -43.38
C ILE A 82 -2.18 -13.62 -44.80
N THR A 83 -1.68 -14.43 -45.72
CA THR A 83 -1.74 -14.15 -47.15
C THR A 83 -2.93 -14.85 -47.78
N GLN A 84 -3.57 -14.22 -48.75
CA GLN A 84 -4.64 -14.82 -49.53
C GLN A 84 -4.40 -14.51 -51.00
N ASP A 85 -4.33 -15.57 -51.80
CA ASP A 85 -4.08 -15.51 -53.22
C ASP A 85 -5.26 -16.15 -53.97
N CYS A 86 -5.80 -15.43 -54.95
CA CYS A 86 -6.89 -15.93 -55.79
C CYS A 86 -6.36 -16.44 -57.13
N GLY A 87 -6.46 -17.76 -57.34
CA GLY A 87 -6.07 -18.41 -58.59
C GLY A 87 -6.91 -18.04 -59.83
N PHE A 88 -8.01 -17.29 -59.66
CA PHE A 88 -8.94 -16.96 -60.75
C PHE A 88 -8.84 -15.52 -61.28
N CYS A 89 -8.49 -14.55 -60.43
CA CYS A 89 -8.47 -13.13 -60.80
C CYS A 89 -7.19 -12.39 -60.42
N ALA A 90 -6.12 -13.13 -60.06
CA ALA A 90 -4.83 -12.59 -59.63
C ALA A 90 -4.89 -11.63 -58.41
N PHE A 91 -6.01 -11.61 -57.67
CA PHE A 91 -6.10 -10.88 -56.42
C PHE A 91 -5.14 -11.47 -55.38
N GLN A 92 -4.39 -10.60 -54.71
CA GLN A 92 -3.51 -10.96 -53.60
C GLN A 92 -3.71 -9.96 -52.47
N ARG A 93 -3.75 -10.45 -51.22
CA ARG A 93 -3.67 -9.58 -50.05
C ARG A 93 -2.84 -10.19 -48.94
N THR A 94 -2.24 -9.32 -48.15
CA THR A 94 -1.63 -9.66 -46.87
C THR A 94 -2.41 -8.94 -45.77
N TRP A 95 -3.00 -9.71 -44.86
CA TRP A 95 -3.75 -9.20 -43.72
C TRP A 95 -2.96 -9.41 -42.42
N SER A 96 -3.07 -8.48 -41.49
CA SER A 96 -2.41 -8.53 -40.18
C SER A 96 -3.43 -8.35 -39.05
N SER A 97 -3.30 -9.12 -37.97
CA SER A 97 -4.30 -9.13 -36.89
C SER A 97 -4.32 -7.92 -35.97
N GLN A 98 -3.28 -7.08 -36.03
CA GLN A 98 -3.13 -5.91 -35.16
C GLN A 98 -2.14 -4.92 -35.79
N PRO A 99 -2.23 -3.62 -35.46
CA PRO A 99 -1.27 -2.63 -35.90
C PRO A 99 0.08 -2.77 -35.17
N PHE A 100 1.01 -1.87 -35.48
CA PHE A 100 2.30 -1.77 -34.82
C PHE A 100 2.42 -0.46 -34.02
N ILE A 101 3.09 -0.53 -32.87
CA ILE A 101 3.57 0.63 -32.10
C ILE A 101 5.08 0.70 -32.34
N GLY A 102 5.51 1.68 -33.12
CA GLY A 102 6.88 1.67 -33.66
C GLY A 102 7.09 0.41 -34.53
N SER A 103 8.01 -0.46 -34.12
CA SER A 103 8.30 -1.75 -34.79
C SER A 103 7.74 -2.97 -34.04
N ILE A 104 6.93 -2.77 -33.00
CA ILE A 104 6.42 -3.84 -32.13
C ILE A 104 4.94 -4.07 -32.41
N PRO A 105 4.45 -5.33 -32.57
CA PRO A 105 3.02 -5.58 -32.66
C PRO A 105 2.28 -5.03 -31.43
N ALA A 106 1.24 -4.24 -31.66
CA ALA A 106 0.62 -3.38 -30.63
C ALA A 106 0.11 -4.19 -29.43
N GLY A 107 -0.66 -5.25 -29.67
CA GLY A 107 -1.21 -6.14 -28.66
C GLY A 107 -0.13 -6.89 -27.86
N ASN A 108 1.02 -7.22 -28.45
CA ASN A 108 2.14 -7.81 -27.69
C ASN A 108 2.72 -6.81 -26.67
N PHE A 109 2.86 -5.55 -27.08
CA PHE A 109 3.38 -4.49 -26.24
C PHE A 109 2.38 -4.12 -25.14
N GLU A 110 1.11 -3.90 -25.52
CA GLU A 110 0.02 -3.59 -24.59
C GLU A 110 -0.21 -4.72 -23.59
N LEU A 111 -0.09 -5.99 -23.99
CA LEU A 111 -0.15 -7.12 -23.05
C LEU A 111 0.99 -7.06 -22.03
N SER A 112 2.19 -6.65 -22.44
CA SER A 112 3.31 -6.49 -21.50
C SER A 112 3.07 -5.35 -20.51
N CYS A 113 2.51 -4.24 -21.00
CA CYS A 113 2.10 -3.11 -20.16
C CYS A 113 1.05 -3.56 -19.14
N ALA A 114 -0.03 -4.19 -19.61
CA ALA A 114 -1.12 -4.68 -18.76
C ALA A 114 -0.62 -5.67 -17.69
N LEU A 115 0.29 -6.58 -18.04
CA LEU A 115 0.89 -7.51 -17.08
C LEU A 115 1.68 -6.81 -15.97
N LEU A 116 2.47 -5.79 -16.29
CA LEU A 116 3.25 -5.09 -15.27
C LEU A 116 2.39 -4.14 -14.45
N PHE A 117 1.59 -3.31 -15.11
CA PHE A 117 0.83 -2.21 -14.47
C PHE A 117 -0.32 -2.69 -13.60
N SER A 118 -0.85 -3.89 -13.87
CA SER A 118 -1.82 -4.57 -12.98
C SER A 118 -1.19 -5.31 -11.80
N GLY A 119 0.15 -5.32 -11.68
CA GLY A 119 0.85 -6.13 -10.70
C GLY A 119 0.87 -7.63 -11.01
N SER A 120 0.29 -8.08 -12.13
CA SER A 120 0.23 -9.50 -12.51
C SER A 120 1.62 -10.15 -12.60
N LEU A 121 1.65 -11.45 -12.33
CA LEU A 121 2.86 -12.26 -12.48
C LEU A 121 2.92 -12.83 -13.90
N PRO A 122 3.96 -12.50 -14.70
CA PRO A 122 4.04 -12.93 -16.10
C PRO A 122 3.96 -14.44 -16.25
N SER A 123 4.62 -15.19 -15.36
CA SER A 123 4.62 -16.65 -15.36
C SER A 123 3.24 -17.26 -15.10
N LYS A 124 2.41 -16.63 -14.25
CA LYS A 124 1.03 -17.07 -14.01
C LYS A 124 0.15 -16.76 -15.22
N ALA A 125 0.26 -15.55 -15.77
CA ALA A 125 -0.53 -15.17 -16.93
C ALA A 125 -0.18 -15.97 -18.19
N THR A 126 1.11 -16.18 -18.47
CA THR A 126 1.52 -17.03 -19.62
C THR A 126 1.07 -18.47 -19.45
N ARG A 127 1.06 -18.99 -18.21
CA ARG A 127 0.53 -20.33 -17.92
C ARG A 127 -0.98 -20.40 -18.16
N MET A 128 -1.72 -19.38 -17.77
CA MET A 128 -3.15 -19.27 -18.07
C MET A 128 -3.39 -19.31 -19.59
N PHE A 129 -2.63 -18.53 -20.38
CA PHE A 129 -2.73 -18.56 -21.84
C PHE A 129 -2.37 -19.93 -22.43
N GLN A 130 -1.39 -20.64 -21.87
CA GLN A 130 -1.06 -22.01 -22.26
C GLN A 130 -2.21 -22.99 -21.99
N PHE A 131 -2.89 -22.88 -20.84
CA PHE A 131 -4.06 -23.72 -20.54
C PHE A 131 -5.24 -23.46 -21.48
N LEU A 132 -5.39 -22.20 -21.94
CA LEU A 132 -6.39 -21.82 -22.93
C LEU A 132 -6.00 -22.19 -24.38
N ASN A 133 -4.78 -22.69 -24.60
CA ASN A 133 -4.19 -22.88 -25.93
C ASN A 133 -4.16 -21.58 -26.77
N MET A 134 -3.87 -20.45 -26.11
CA MET A 134 -3.82 -19.14 -26.75
C MET A 134 -2.37 -18.69 -26.99
N THR A 135 -2.08 -18.30 -28.23
CA THR A 135 -0.77 -17.74 -28.60
C THR A 135 -0.55 -16.40 -27.92
N SER A 136 0.62 -16.22 -27.30
CA SER A 136 0.93 -15.02 -26.50
C SER A 136 2.43 -14.74 -26.50
N ILE A 137 2.82 -13.56 -26.00
CA ILE A 137 4.22 -13.16 -25.87
C ILE A 137 5.00 -14.15 -25.01
N SER A 138 6.28 -14.34 -25.37
CA SER A 138 7.19 -15.13 -24.55
C SER A 138 7.64 -14.35 -23.30
N TYR A 139 8.11 -15.07 -22.28
CA TYR A 139 8.77 -14.45 -21.13
C TYR A 139 9.97 -13.57 -21.54
N ARG A 140 10.72 -13.99 -22.57
CA ARG A 140 11.84 -13.22 -23.11
C ARG A 140 11.38 -11.89 -23.71
N THR A 141 10.28 -11.90 -24.47
CA THR A 141 9.67 -10.70 -25.04
C THR A 141 9.20 -9.75 -23.94
N PHE A 142 8.51 -10.28 -22.92
CA PHE A 142 8.09 -9.50 -21.76
C PHE A 142 9.27 -8.86 -21.03
N MET A 143 10.33 -9.62 -20.74
CA MET A 143 11.53 -9.09 -20.07
C MET A 143 12.23 -8.00 -20.89
N TYR A 144 12.27 -8.15 -22.22
CA TYR A 144 12.78 -7.11 -23.11
C TYR A 144 11.91 -5.84 -23.03
N HIS A 145 10.58 -5.98 -23.14
CA HIS A 145 9.68 -4.84 -23.01
C HIS A 145 9.82 -4.13 -21.66
N GLN A 146 9.90 -4.89 -20.56
CA GLN A 146 10.10 -4.35 -19.22
C GLN A 146 11.36 -3.50 -19.12
N GLN A 147 12.51 -4.05 -19.55
CA GLN A 147 13.79 -3.37 -19.40
C GLN A 147 13.90 -2.13 -20.29
N CYS A 148 13.43 -2.22 -21.53
CA CYS A 148 13.61 -1.18 -22.53
C CYS A 148 12.58 -0.04 -22.43
N TYR A 149 11.36 -0.34 -21.97
CA TYR A 149 10.24 0.60 -22.06
C TYR A 149 9.53 0.77 -20.72
N LEU A 150 9.12 -0.33 -20.08
CA LEU A 150 8.17 -0.21 -18.97
C LEU A 150 8.81 0.25 -17.65
N HIS A 151 10.00 -0.25 -17.30
CA HIS A 151 10.72 0.23 -16.12
C HIS A 151 11.03 1.73 -16.20
N PRO A 152 11.59 2.26 -17.31
CA PRO A 152 11.77 3.70 -17.47
C PRO A 152 10.48 4.50 -17.27
N VAL A 153 9.39 4.09 -17.93
CA VAL A 153 8.11 4.82 -17.87
C VAL A 153 7.55 4.87 -16.46
N VAL A 154 7.60 3.76 -15.71
CA VAL A 154 7.13 3.73 -14.31
C VAL A 154 7.93 4.70 -13.44
N ILE A 155 9.25 4.76 -13.63
CA ILE A 155 10.12 5.66 -12.85
C ILE A 155 9.94 7.11 -13.25
N GLU A 156 9.77 7.40 -14.55
CA GLU A 156 9.52 8.76 -15.06
C GLU A 156 8.19 9.30 -14.51
N VAL A 157 7.10 8.55 -14.63
CA VAL A 157 5.78 8.96 -14.10
C VAL A 157 5.82 9.18 -12.58
N TRP A 158 6.52 8.33 -11.84
CA TRP A 158 6.70 8.52 -10.40
C TRP A 158 7.51 9.77 -10.07
N ARG A 159 8.63 10.00 -10.76
CA ARG A 159 9.46 11.19 -10.55
C ARG A 159 8.69 12.46 -10.85
N ASP A 160 7.83 12.47 -11.86
CA ASP A 160 6.99 13.62 -12.19
C ASP A 160 5.96 13.89 -11.07
N GLN A 161 5.32 12.84 -10.54
CA GLN A 161 4.41 12.98 -9.39
C GLN A 161 5.15 13.46 -8.14
N GLN A 162 6.32 12.88 -7.87
CA GLN A 162 7.15 13.22 -6.71
C GLN A 162 7.67 14.67 -6.79
N ALA A 163 8.16 15.10 -7.94
CA ALA A 163 8.63 16.47 -8.17
C ALA A 163 7.48 17.48 -8.04
N SER A 164 6.30 17.15 -8.57
CA SER A 164 5.11 18.00 -8.43
C SER A 164 4.73 18.19 -6.96
N TYR A 165 4.76 17.11 -6.17
CA TYR A 165 4.52 17.18 -4.74
C TYR A 165 5.58 18.03 -4.00
N MET A 166 6.87 17.81 -4.30
CA MET A 166 7.95 18.59 -3.66
C MET A 166 7.83 20.08 -3.96
N GLN A 167 7.52 20.44 -5.21
CA GLN A 167 7.29 21.82 -5.61
C GLN A 167 6.08 22.43 -4.89
N GLU A 168 4.97 21.69 -4.78
CA GLU A 168 3.79 22.14 -4.05
C GLU A 168 4.10 22.38 -2.56
N ALA A 169 4.76 21.41 -1.91
CA ALA A 169 5.14 21.50 -0.50
C ALA A 169 6.08 22.68 -0.25
N GLN A 170 7.10 22.85 -1.09
CA GLN A 170 8.04 23.97 -1.02
C GLN A 170 7.33 25.32 -1.19
N ASN A 171 6.48 25.46 -2.21
CA ASN A 171 5.76 26.70 -2.50
C ASN A 171 4.77 27.08 -1.37
N SER A 172 4.18 26.09 -0.71
CA SER A 172 3.28 26.32 0.42
C SER A 172 4.01 26.78 1.69
N GLY A 173 5.33 26.55 1.80
CA GLY A 173 6.09 26.76 3.04
C GLY A 173 5.66 25.85 4.19
N ARG A 174 4.83 24.83 3.92
CA ARG A 174 4.29 23.92 4.93
C ARG A 174 5.38 23.01 5.46
N HIS A 175 5.40 22.85 6.78
CA HIS A 175 6.18 21.82 7.46
C HIS A 175 5.47 20.48 7.29
N VAL A 176 6.07 19.56 6.54
CA VAL A 176 5.46 18.26 6.23
C VAL A 176 5.55 17.34 7.46
N HIS A 177 4.45 16.65 7.75
CA HIS A 177 4.39 15.60 8.77
C HIS A 177 4.49 14.22 8.10
N LEU A 178 5.61 13.53 8.36
CA LEU A 178 5.96 12.29 7.67
C LEU A 178 5.77 11.05 8.54
N GLY A 179 5.18 10.02 7.98
CA GLY A 179 5.20 8.66 8.50
C GLY A 179 6.26 7.85 7.78
N GLY A 180 7.08 7.10 8.53
CA GLY A 180 8.14 6.28 7.97
C GLY A 180 8.06 4.82 8.42
N ASP A 181 8.08 3.88 7.46
CA ASP A 181 8.13 2.45 7.76
C ASP A 181 8.99 1.67 6.73
N GLY A 182 9.68 0.64 7.23
CA GLY A 182 10.57 -0.23 6.47
C GLY A 182 9.99 -1.62 6.24
N ARG A 183 10.13 -2.12 5.01
CA ARG A 183 9.68 -3.47 4.61
C ARG A 183 10.82 -4.25 3.97
N ALA A 184 11.12 -5.42 4.52
CA ALA A 184 11.99 -6.40 3.88
C ALA A 184 11.24 -7.31 2.89
N ASP A 185 11.92 -7.70 1.81
CA ASP A 185 11.40 -8.58 0.76
C ASP A 185 11.13 -10.01 1.24
N THR A 186 11.91 -10.49 2.20
CA THR A 186 11.80 -11.82 2.80
C THR A 186 11.93 -11.74 4.33
N PRO A 187 11.26 -12.64 5.08
CA PRO A 187 11.44 -12.72 6.53
C PRO A 187 12.85 -13.18 6.92
N GLY A 188 13.37 -12.64 8.02
CA GLY A 188 14.66 -13.04 8.61
C GLY A 188 15.86 -12.20 8.15
N HIS A 189 17.07 -12.59 8.56
CA HIS A 189 18.30 -11.82 8.32
C HIS A 189 18.85 -11.93 6.89
N CYS A 190 18.22 -12.73 6.03
CA CYS A 190 18.68 -13.01 4.66
C CYS A 190 17.99 -12.14 3.59
N ALA A 191 17.24 -11.10 4.00
CA ALA A 191 16.57 -10.20 3.08
C ALA A 191 17.57 -9.55 2.12
N LYS A 192 17.27 -9.61 0.82
CA LYS A 192 18.10 -9.02 -0.23
C LYS A 192 17.75 -7.55 -0.41
N PHE A 193 16.47 -7.22 -0.36
CA PHE A 193 15.96 -5.87 -0.55
C PHE A 193 15.16 -5.41 0.66
N GLY A 194 15.41 -4.16 1.08
CA GLY A 194 14.60 -3.42 2.01
C GLY A 194 14.06 -2.17 1.32
N SER A 195 12.76 -1.95 1.40
CA SER A 195 12.13 -0.71 0.95
C SER A 195 11.77 0.14 2.16
N TYR A 196 12.07 1.43 2.14
CA TYR A 196 11.60 2.40 3.12
C TYR A 196 10.63 3.36 2.45
N THR A 197 9.50 3.60 3.10
CA THR A 197 8.42 4.44 2.57
C THR A 197 8.27 5.65 3.47
N LEU A 198 8.21 6.83 2.85
CA LEU A 198 7.74 8.05 3.51
C LEU A 198 6.37 8.43 2.98
N MET A 199 5.46 8.70 3.91
CA MET A 199 4.09 9.11 3.64
C MET A 199 3.83 10.47 4.29
N ASP A 200 3.23 11.39 3.56
CA ASP A 200 2.65 12.60 4.16
C ASP A 200 1.38 12.17 4.90
N LEU A 201 1.40 12.30 6.23
CA LEU A 201 0.32 11.84 7.12
C LEU A 201 -0.90 12.76 7.08
N GLU A 202 -0.74 14.01 6.65
CA GLU A 202 -1.86 14.95 6.47
C GLU A 202 -2.61 14.67 5.17
N LYS A 203 -1.86 14.45 4.09
CA LYS A 203 -2.42 14.16 2.76
C LYS A 203 -2.71 12.68 2.51
N ASN A 204 -2.33 11.81 3.45
CA ASN A 204 -2.48 10.37 3.31
C ASN A 204 -1.90 9.83 1.98
N MET A 205 -0.68 10.26 1.64
CA MET A 205 -0.05 10.05 0.33
C MET A 205 1.39 9.58 0.48
N VAL A 206 1.79 8.55 -0.27
CA VAL A 206 3.19 8.14 -0.38
C VAL A 206 3.95 9.17 -1.18
N VAL A 207 5.01 9.72 -0.59
CA VAL A 207 5.76 10.87 -1.13
C VAL A 207 7.20 10.53 -1.44
N ASP A 208 7.74 9.47 -0.84
CA ASP A 208 9.05 8.93 -1.21
C ASP A 208 9.16 7.42 -0.96
N LEU A 209 9.99 6.77 -1.79
CA LEU A 209 10.24 5.33 -1.77
C LEU A 209 11.71 5.04 -2.03
N GLN A 210 12.39 4.51 -1.02
CA GLN A 210 13.80 4.16 -1.09
C GLN A 210 13.97 2.64 -1.13
N LEU A 211 14.58 2.11 -2.18
CA LEU A 211 14.93 0.69 -2.28
C LEU A 211 16.43 0.49 -2.05
N ILE A 212 16.73 -0.30 -1.03
CA ILE A 212 18.08 -0.57 -0.56
C ILE A 212 18.38 -2.05 -0.76
N GLN A 213 19.49 -2.36 -1.40
CA GLN A 213 20.00 -3.72 -1.44
C GLN A 213 20.90 -3.99 -0.23
N SER A 214 20.77 -5.17 0.38
CA SER A 214 21.45 -5.53 1.62
C SER A 214 22.99 -5.51 1.57
N ASN A 215 23.58 -5.50 0.37
CA ASN A 215 25.02 -5.40 0.14
C ASN A 215 25.50 -3.96 -0.13
N GLU A 216 24.59 -3.00 -0.35
CA GLU A 216 24.89 -1.57 -0.30
C GLU A 216 25.17 -1.11 1.13
N VAL A 217 24.62 -1.87 2.10
CA VAL A 217 24.76 -1.65 3.53
C VAL A 217 25.38 -2.86 4.19
N HIS A 218 25.69 -2.77 5.49
CA HIS A 218 26.23 -3.89 6.26
C HIS A 218 25.15 -4.91 6.66
N GLY A 219 24.32 -5.35 5.70
CA GLY A 219 23.27 -6.34 5.88
C GLY A 219 21.87 -5.77 6.14
N SER A 220 20.89 -6.68 6.21
CA SER A 220 19.46 -6.36 6.22
C SER A 220 18.99 -5.49 7.39
N CYS A 221 19.65 -5.56 8.55
CA CYS A 221 19.33 -4.76 9.73
C CYS A 221 19.67 -3.26 9.59
N HIS A 222 20.42 -2.87 8.55
CA HIS A 222 20.79 -1.47 8.29
C HIS A 222 19.96 -0.81 7.19
N MET A 223 19.19 -1.59 6.42
CA MET A 223 18.44 -1.08 5.26
C MET A 223 17.36 -0.07 5.66
N GLU A 224 16.69 -0.30 6.80
CA GLU A 224 15.64 0.60 7.29
C GLU A 224 16.19 1.99 7.64
N LYS A 225 17.30 2.03 8.41
CA LYS A 225 17.97 3.29 8.75
C LYS A 225 18.48 4.00 7.51
N GLU A 226 19.12 3.28 6.59
CA GLU A 226 19.63 3.85 5.34
C GLU A 226 18.50 4.43 4.47
N GLY A 227 17.37 3.72 4.37
CA GLY A 227 16.22 4.20 3.62
C GLY A 227 15.61 5.47 4.21
N LEU A 228 15.51 5.57 5.54
CA LEU A 228 15.11 6.80 6.21
C LEU A 228 16.09 7.94 5.86
N ILE A 229 17.40 7.72 5.98
CA ILE A 229 18.41 8.75 5.70
C ILE A 229 18.29 9.26 4.26
N ARG A 230 18.19 8.35 3.28
CA ARG A 230 18.02 8.73 1.86
C ARG A 230 16.75 9.55 1.63
N GLY A 231 15.65 9.14 2.26
CA GLY A 231 14.38 9.85 2.16
C GLY A 231 14.47 11.26 2.76
N ILE A 232 15.00 11.40 3.97
CA ILE A 232 15.20 12.72 4.61
C ILE A 232 16.09 13.62 3.75
N ASN A 233 17.23 13.11 3.28
CA ASN A 233 18.13 13.87 2.41
C ASN A 233 17.43 14.36 1.13
N TYR A 234 16.48 13.60 0.59
CA TYR A 234 15.70 14.00 -0.57
C TYR A 234 14.82 15.22 -0.27
N PHE A 235 14.15 15.27 0.89
CA PHE A 235 13.37 16.44 1.31
C PHE A 235 14.25 17.66 1.56
N GLU A 236 15.40 17.48 2.22
CA GLU A 236 16.37 18.56 2.46
C GLU A 236 16.90 19.15 1.15
N GLN A 237 17.26 18.31 0.18
CA GLN A 237 17.75 18.75 -1.14
C GLN A 237 16.69 19.51 -1.94
N ASN A 238 15.42 19.20 -1.75
CA ASN A 238 14.30 19.92 -2.37
C ASN A 238 13.83 21.12 -1.53
N GLY A 239 14.48 21.42 -0.40
CA GLY A 239 14.15 22.56 0.45
C GLY A 239 12.75 22.49 1.06
N VAL A 240 12.25 21.28 1.33
CA VAL A 240 10.94 21.06 1.95
C VAL A 240 11.14 20.83 3.46
N PRO A 241 10.63 21.72 4.34
CA PRO A 241 10.80 21.57 5.77
C PRO A 241 9.98 20.41 6.32
N ILE A 242 10.55 19.65 7.26
CA ILE A 242 9.89 18.53 7.94
C ILE A 242 9.58 18.95 9.37
N GLY A 243 8.28 19.00 9.71
CA GLY A 243 7.82 19.37 11.05
C GLY A 243 7.86 18.20 12.03
N GLN A 244 7.34 17.04 11.61
CA GLN A 244 7.25 15.85 12.46
C GLN A 244 7.57 14.59 11.66
N ILE A 245 8.17 13.63 12.33
CA ILE A 245 8.39 12.28 11.81
C ILE A 245 7.78 11.28 12.78
N VAL A 246 6.91 10.40 12.30
CA VAL A 246 6.33 9.29 13.06
C VAL A 246 6.90 7.97 12.52
N THR A 247 7.53 7.18 13.38
CA THR A 247 8.14 5.90 12.98
C THR A 247 7.77 4.76 13.91
N ASP A 248 8.16 3.55 13.51
CA ASP A 248 8.27 2.40 14.38
C ASP A 248 9.26 2.59 15.54
N ARG A 249 9.20 1.67 16.51
CA ARG A 249 10.15 1.58 17.63
C ARG A 249 11.52 1.04 17.21
N HIS A 250 12.14 1.66 16.22
CA HIS A 250 13.47 1.27 15.74
C HIS A 250 14.57 2.11 16.40
N LEU A 251 15.35 1.48 17.30
CA LEU A 251 16.34 2.17 18.14
C LEU A 251 17.40 2.96 17.35
N GLN A 252 17.87 2.43 16.20
CA GLN A 252 18.89 3.14 15.43
C GLN A 252 18.32 4.35 14.69
N VAL A 253 17.04 4.30 14.30
CA VAL A 253 16.34 5.40 13.62
C VAL A 253 16.08 6.50 14.65
N ALA A 254 15.52 6.14 15.82
CA ALA A 254 15.29 7.08 16.91
C ALA A 254 16.57 7.77 17.40
N LYS A 255 17.70 7.05 17.42
CA LYS A 255 19.00 7.64 17.73
C LYS A 255 19.44 8.63 16.65
N TRP A 256 19.37 8.23 15.38
CA TRP A 256 19.82 9.06 14.26
C TRP A 256 19.00 10.34 14.14
N LEU A 257 17.66 10.27 14.24
CA LEU A 257 16.77 11.44 14.20
C LEU A 257 17.12 12.45 15.31
N ARG A 258 17.31 11.98 16.55
CA ARG A 258 17.71 12.84 17.68
C ARG A 258 19.05 13.56 17.45
N GLU A 259 20.02 12.88 16.83
CA GLU A 259 21.37 13.42 16.62
C GLU A 259 21.47 14.33 15.40
N ASN A 260 20.62 14.15 14.37
CA ASN A 260 20.76 14.83 13.07
C ASN A 260 19.60 15.77 12.73
N LEU A 261 18.43 15.62 13.35
CA LEU A 261 17.25 16.46 13.17
C LEU A 261 16.68 16.93 14.52
N PRO A 262 17.45 17.69 15.33
CA PRO A 262 17.02 18.11 16.67
C PRO A 262 15.81 19.06 16.66
N GLU A 263 15.60 19.79 15.56
CA GLU A 263 14.48 20.73 15.38
C GLU A 263 13.21 20.05 14.84
N THR A 264 13.28 18.78 14.44
CA THR A 264 12.13 18.01 13.94
C THR A 264 11.56 17.16 15.05
N THR A 265 10.26 17.25 15.28
CA THR A 265 9.59 16.43 16.29
C THR A 265 9.59 14.96 15.87
N HIS A 266 10.18 14.08 16.68
CA HIS A 266 10.12 12.63 16.45
C HIS A 266 9.14 11.96 17.41
N ASN A 267 8.15 11.26 16.86
CA ASN A 267 7.22 10.44 17.63
C ASN A 267 7.24 8.98 17.17
N ILE A 268 6.76 8.11 18.06
CA ILE A 268 6.55 6.69 17.75
C ILE A 268 5.08 6.39 17.55
N ASP A 269 4.82 5.44 16.65
CA ASP A 269 3.47 4.98 16.40
C ASP A 269 2.90 4.21 17.61
N VAL A 270 1.68 4.59 18.01
CA VAL A 270 1.02 4.08 19.21
C VAL A 270 0.61 2.63 19.02
N TRP A 271 0.24 2.23 17.79
CA TRP A 271 -0.18 0.86 17.51
C TRP A 271 0.94 -0.14 17.75
N HIS A 272 2.18 0.16 17.34
CA HIS A 272 3.32 -0.72 17.63
C HIS A 272 3.52 -0.91 19.15
N VAL A 273 3.31 0.12 19.96
CA VAL A 273 3.37 0.04 21.44
C VAL A 273 2.22 -0.80 21.99
N ALA A 274 1.00 -0.50 21.58
CA ALA A 274 -0.22 -1.20 21.97
C ALA A 274 -0.18 -2.70 21.67
N LYS A 275 0.31 -3.07 20.49
CA LYS A 275 0.49 -4.47 20.06
C LYS A 275 1.44 -5.22 20.99
N GLY A 276 2.57 -4.59 21.33
CA GLY A 276 3.55 -5.15 22.27
C GLY A 276 3.00 -5.29 23.69
N LEU A 277 2.31 -4.26 24.18
CA LEU A 277 1.64 -4.26 25.48
C LEU A 277 0.58 -5.36 25.55
N LYS A 278 -0.35 -5.41 24.59
CA LYS A 278 -1.42 -6.41 24.52
C LYS A 278 -0.87 -7.83 24.54
N LYS A 279 0.23 -8.10 23.84
CA LYS A 279 0.90 -9.42 23.87
C LYS A 279 1.39 -9.79 25.28
N LYS A 280 2.02 -8.85 26.00
CA LYS A 280 2.48 -9.06 27.38
C LYS A 280 1.30 -9.28 28.34
N LEU A 281 0.26 -8.46 28.22
CA LEU A 281 -0.95 -8.59 29.05
C LEU A 281 -1.70 -9.91 28.80
N LEU A 282 -1.80 -10.35 27.54
CA LEU A 282 -2.39 -11.64 27.20
C LEU A 282 -1.58 -12.81 27.76
N ALA A 283 -0.25 -12.71 27.78
CA ALA A 283 0.60 -13.72 28.41
C ALA A 283 0.37 -13.75 29.93
N LEU A 284 0.35 -12.59 30.59
CA LEU A 284 0.09 -12.48 32.02
C LEU A 284 -1.30 -13.02 32.40
N SER A 285 -2.34 -12.71 31.61
CA SER A 285 -3.71 -13.17 31.87
C SER A 285 -3.92 -14.69 31.81
N LYS A 286 -2.92 -15.43 31.29
CA LYS A 286 -2.94 -16.90 31.23
C LYS A 286 -2.23 -17.54 32.41
N GLU A 287 -1.52 -16.77 33.22
CA GLU A 287 -0.93 -17.27 34.44
C GLU A 287 -1.99 -17.53 35.51
N LYS A 288 -1.73 -18.54 36.35
CA LYS A 288 -2.55 -18.82 37.53
C LYS A 288 -2.62 -17.60 38.44
N GLU A 289 -3.83 -17.25 38.89
CA GLU A 289 -4.15 -16.08 39.75
C GLU A 289 -4.04 -14.73 39.03
N CYS A 290 -4.09 -14.71 37.69
CA CYS A 290 -4.02 -13.49 36.87
C CYS A 290 -5.15 -13.42 35.82
N GLU A 291 -6.12 -14.32 35.87
CA GLU A 291 -7.15 -14.52 34.86
C GLU A 291 -8.09 -13.31 34.75
N ASP A 292 -8.37 -12.64 35.87
CA ASP A 292 -9.22 -11.43 35.94
C ASP A 292 -8.63 -10.25 35.14
N LEU A 293 -7.32 -10.25 34.81
CA LEU A 293 -6.70 -9.25 33.95
C LEU A 293 -7.32 -9.22 32.55
N ARG A 294 -7.87 -10.36 32.08
CA ARG A 294 -8.36 -10.51 30.71
C ARG A 294 -9.43 -9.49 30.35
N ASP A 295 -10.32 -9.18 31.29
CA ASP A 295 -11.40 -8.20 31.11
C ASP A 295 -10.89 -6.75 31.03
N TRP A 296 -9.69 -6.50 31.55
CA TRP A 296 -9.04 -5.19 31.58
C TRP A 296 -8.15 -4.90 30.38
N ILE A 297 -7.72 -5.91 29.62
CA ILE A 297 -6.76 -5.74 28.50
C ILE A 297 -7.23 -4.69 27.50
N LYS A 298 -8.52 -4.69 27.13
CA LYS A 298 -9.07 -3.69 26.20
C LYS A 298 -8.99 -2.27 26.79
N SER A 299 -9.27 -2.11 28.08
CA SER A 299 -9.16 -0.81 28.77
C SER A 299 -7.72 -0.34 28.86
N LEU A 300 -6.77 -1.22 29.19
CA LEU A 300 -5.34 -0.90 29.23
C LEU A 300 -4.81 -0.42 27.87
N VAL A 301 -5.20 -1.11 26.79
CA VAL A 301 -4.82 -0.72 25.43
C VAL A 301 -5.48 0.61 25.05
N ASN A 302 -6.77 0.79 25.34
CA ASN A 302 -7.45 2.06 25.06
C ASN A 302 -6.85 3.23 25.86
N HIS A 303 -6.46 3.00 27.11
CA HIS A 303 -5.80 3.99 27.95
C HIS A 303 -4.48 4.44 27.34
N LEU A 304 -3.71 3.52 26.78
CA LEU A 304 -2.46 3.84 26.07
C LEU A 304 -2.69 4.77 24.86
N TYR A 305 -3.79 4.61 24.11
CA TYR A 305 -4.16 5.54 23.03
C TYR A 305 -4.69 6.86 23.57
N TRP A 306 -5.41 6.82 24.69
CA TRP A 306 -5.98 8.00 25.32
C TRP A 306 -4.89 8.96 25.80
N VAL A 307 -3.80 8.45 26.40
CA VAL A 307 -2.68 9.26 26.92
C VAL A 307 -2.19 10.32 25.93
N PRO A 308 -1.69 9.98 24.73
CA PRO A 308 -1.23 10.98 23.77
C PRO A 308 -2.39 11.80 23.17
N SER A 309 -3.56 11.20 22.95
CA SER A 309 -4.71 11.93 22.35
C SER A 309 -5.38 12.96 23.28
N SER A 310 -5.16 12.83 24.60
CA SER A 310 -5.72 13.70 25.63
C SER A 310 -4.71 14.72 26.17
N THR A 311 -3.49 14.72 25.63
CA THR A 311 -2.39 15.59 26.05
C THR A 311 -2.08 16.54 24.90
N GLN A 312 -2.02 17.84 25.19
CA GLN A 312 -1.70 18.84 24.19
C GLN A 312 -0.23 18.74 23.75
N GLU A 313 0.11 19.27 22.58
CA GLU A 313 1.46 19.15 22.01
C GLU A 313 2.53 19.94 22.80
N ASP A 314 2.13 20.96 23.55
CA ASP A 314 2.96 21.81 24.42
C ASP A 314 3.07 21.28 25.87
N GLU A 315 2.33 20.22 26.21
CA GLU A 315 2.36 19.58 27.53
C GLU A 315 3.54 18.59 27.67
N ASP A 316 4.18 18.60 28.84
CA ASP A 316 5.44 17.88 29.11
C ASP A 316 5.28 16.34 29.18
N ASP A 317 6.39 15.65 28.96
CA ASP A 317 6.59 14.20 29.04
C ASP A 317 6.10 13.61 30.38
N GLU A 318 6.23 14.37 31.47
CA GLU A 318 5.78 13.94 32.80
C GLU A 318 4.24 13.82 32.88
N LEU A 319 3.47 14.70 32.24
CA LEU A 319 2.01 14.59 32.22
C LEU A 319 1.56 13.31 31.50
N LYS A 320 2.19 12.98 30.37
CA LYS A 320 1.93 11.72 29.65
C LYS A 320 2.25 10.51 30.54
N TRP A 321 3.33 10.60 31.32
CA TRP A 321 3.74 9.56 32.25
C TRP A 321 2.77 9.39 33.42
N GLU A 322 2.33 10.47 34.06
CA GLU A 322 1.33 10.45 35.13
C GLU A 322 -0.03 9.95 34.62
N LYS A 323 -0.49 10.43 33.46
CA LYS A 323 -1.68 9.90 32.78
C LYS A 323 -1.53 8.40 32.52
N TRP A 324 -0.39 7.92 32.04
CA TRP A 324 -0.17 6.48 31.80
C TRP A 324 -0.20 5.68 33.10
N THR A 325 0.55 6.09 34.12
CA THR A 325 0.65 5.34 35.38
C THR A 325 -0.64 5.37 36.20
N SER A 326 -1.50 6.38 36.03
CA SER A 326 -2.83 6.43 36.64
C SER A 326 -3.69 5.18 36.40
N ILE A 327 -3.42 4.41 35.34
CA ILE A 327 -4.15 3.18 35.04
C ILE A 327 -4.05 2.13 36.13
N THR A 328 -2.96 2.10 36.92
CA THR A 328 -2.83 1.17 38.05
C THR A 328 -3.75 1.57 39.21
N ASN A 329 -3.96 2.87 39.42
CA ASN A 329 -4.93 3.37 40.40
C ASN A 329 -6.36 3.10 39.89
N HIS A 330 -6.63 3.47 38.63
CA HIS A 330 -7.94 3.32 38.02
C HIS A 330 -8.42 1.87 38.10
N ILE A 331 -7.60 0.87 37.74
CA ILE A 331 -7.97 -0.56 37.77
C ILE A 331 -8.29 -1.07 39.20
N GLN A 332 -7.90 -0.33 40.23
CA GLN A 332 -8.16 -0.61 41.64
C GLN A 332 -9.28 0.26 42.24
N ASN A 333 -10.02 0.99 41.39
CA ASN A 333 -11.05 1.96 41.78
C ASN A 333 -10.53 3.17 42.57
N ILE A 334 -9.29 3.58 42.31
CA ILE A 334 -8.70 4.79 42.85
C ILE A 334 -8.66 5.81 41.70
N HIS A 335 -9.35 6.93 41.86
CA HIS A 335 -9.57 7.93 40.80
C HIS A 335 -8.90 9.28 41.08
N ASP A 336 -8.10 9.35 42.14
CA ASP A 336 -7.32 10.50 42.56
C ASP A 336 -5.88 10.10 42.93
N GLY A 337 -5.04 11.10 43.19
CA GLY A 337 -3.65 10.93 43.59
C GLY A 337 -2.76 10.32 42.51
N HIS A 338 -2.95 10.67 41.24
CA HIS A 338 -2.15 10.10 40.13
C HIS A 338 -0.80 10.81 39.88
N GLY A 339 -0.61 12.01 40.44
CA GLY A 339 0.60 12.80 40.25
C GLY A 339 0.40 14.28 40.57
N GLU A 340 1.40 15.10 40.25
CA GLU A 340 1.35 16.55 40.47
C GLU A 340 0.55 17.26 39.38
N GLN A 341 0.73 16.84 38.12
CA GLN A 341 0.10 17.46 36.94
C GLN A 341 -1.24 16.78 36.58
N PHE A 342 -1.36 15.48 36.82
CA PHE A 342 -2.60 14.71 36.67
C PHE A 342 -3.07 14.23 38.05
N GLN A 343 -3.89 15.02 38.75
CA GLN A 343 -4.27 14.71 40.13
C GLN A 343 -5.45 13.75 40.25
N GLN A 344 -6.36 13.74 39.28
CA GLN A 344 -7.58 12.92 39.31
C GLN A 344 -8.07 12.56 37.90
N CYS A 345 -8.87 11.51 37.80
CA CYS A 345 -9.47 11.06 36.54
C CYS A 345 -10.42 12.11 35.93
N GLU A 346 -10.42 12.23 34.60
CA GLU A 346 -11.21 13.22 33.85
C GLU A 346 -12.66 12.79 33.55
N HIS A 347 -13.10 11.64 34.08
CA HIS A 347 -14.44 11.13 33.89
C HIS A 347 -15.25 11.18 35.18
N GLY A 348 -16.56 11.39 35.05
CA GLY A 348 -17.50 11.20 36.16
C GLY A 348 -17.75 9.73 36.50
N ASP A 349 -18.72 9.49 37.37
CA ASP A 349 -19.08 8.14 37.78
C ASP A 349 -19.53 7.28 36.58
N LEU A 350 -19.00 6.06 36.53
CA LEU A 350 -19.37 5.09 35.50
C LEU A 350 -20.75 4.51 35.82
N ASP A 351 -21.60 4.42 34.79
CA ASP A 351 -22.93 3.83 34.92
C ASP A 351 -22.86 2.41 35.54
N PRO A 352 -23.46 2.19 36.72
CA PRO A 352 -23.44 0.90 37.42
C PRO A 352 -23.97 -0.27 36.57
N THR A 353 -24.84 0.00 35.60
CA THR A 353 -25.46 -1.02 34.74
C THR A 353 -24.51 -1.51 33.62
N THR A 354 -23.57 -0.66 33.21
CA THR A 354 -22.59 -0.95 32.15
C THR A 354 -21.22 -1.35 32.71
N ARG A 355 -20.89 -0.93 33.94
CA ARG A 355 -19.59 -1.14 34.59
C ARG A 355 -19.44 -2.53 35.24
N ARG A 356 -19.30 -3.57 34.41
CA ARG A 356 -19.33 -4.98 34.87
C ARG A 356 -18.00 -5.63 35.29
N LYS A 357 -16.85 -4.96 35.13
CA LYS A 357 -15.51 -5.55 35.39
C LYS A 357 -15.20 -5.63 36.89
N ARG A 358 -14.57 -6.70 37.37
CA ARG A 358 -14.09 -6.73 38.76
C ARG A 358 -12.86 -5.84 38.92
N TRP A 359 -12.82 -5.01 39.95
CA TRP A 359 -11.61 -4.27 40.32
C TRP A 359 -10.52 -5.23 40.76
N LEU A 360 -9.29 -4.97 40.36
CA LEU A 360 -8.16 -5.73 40.89
C LEU A 360 -7.80 -5.19 42.27
N ARG A 361 -7.24 -6.05 43.13
CA ARG A 361 -6.94 -5.69 44.52
C ARG A 361 -5.43 -5.40 44.70
N PRO A 362 -5.06 -4.43 45.53
CA PRO A 362 -3.67 -4.20 45.91
C PRO A 362 -3.03 -5.46 46.50
N GLY A 363 -1.72 -5.64 46.28
CA GLY A 363 -0.94 -6.76 46.83
C GLY A 363 -1.29 -8.13 46.24
N THR A 364 -2.09 -8.18 45.17
CA THR A 364 -2.31 -9.42 44.43
C THR A 364 -1.20 -9.64 43.41
N LYS A 365 -0.89 -10.90 43.13
CA LYS A 365 0.11 -11.30 42.12
C LYS A 365 -0.12 -10.64 40.76
N VAL A 366 -1.38 -10.49 40.33
CA VAL A 366 -1.74 -9.83 39.07
C VAL A 366 -1.37 -8.35 39.07
N MET A 367 -1.59 -7.65 40.18
CA MET A 367 -1.27 -6.23 40.30
C MET A 367 0.25 -6.00 40.35
N GLU A 368 0.98 -6.77 41.15
CA GLU A 368 2.45 -6.66 41.23
C GLU A 368 3.09 -6.85 39.83
N LYS A 369 2.64 -7.86 39.08
CA LYS A 369 3.14 -8.12 37.73
C LYS A 369 2.68 -7.07 36.71
N LEU A 370 1.45 -6.56 36.84
CA LEU A 370 0.94 -5.50 35.98
C LEU A 370 1.75 -4.20 36.18
N GLU A 371 2.03 -3.84 37.43
CA GLU A 371 2.85 -2.68 37.78
C GLU A 371 4.26 -2.79 37.20
N LEU A 372 4.87 -3.97 37.19
CA LEU A 372 6.16 -4.19 36.51
C LEU A 372 6.09 -3.94 35.00
N ILE A 373 4.96 -4.25 34.35
CA ILE A 373 4.75 -3.97 32.92
C ILE A 373 4.55 -2.47 32.69
N VAL A 374 3.65 -1.85 33.45
CA VAL A 374 3.30 -0.42 33.37
C VAL A 374 4.51 0.46 33.64
N ASN A 375 5.27 0.16 34.69
CA ASN A 375 6.46 0.91 35.13
C ASN A 375 7.77 0.46 34.46
N SER A 376 7.69 -0.40 33.46
CA SER A 376 8.90 -0.92 32.81
C SER A 376 9.75 0.21 32.21
N ARG A 377 11.07 0.02 32.21
CA ARG A 377 12.02 0.97 31.59
C ARG A 377 11.67 1.28 30.13
N GLN A 378 11.06 0.33 29.42
CA GLN A 378 10.62 0.53 28.05
C GLN A 378 9.42 1.48 28.00
N MET A 379 8.40 1.31 28.85
CA MET A 379 7.24 2.22 28.87
C MET A 379 7.65 3.64 29.25
N LYS A 380 8.55 3.80 30.24
CA LYS A 380 9.10 5.13 30.59
C LYS A 380 9.76 5.85 29.41
N ARG A 381 10.29 5.11 28.44
CA ARG A 381 10.89 5.69 27.22
C ARG A 381 9.87 5.90 26.10
N ASP A 382 8.91 4.97 25.97
CA ASP A 382 7.96 4.96 24.86
C ASP A 382 6.80 5.95 25.08
N ILE A 383 6.25 6.03 26.29
CA ILE A 383 5.05 6.84 26.61
C ILE A 383 5.22 8.31 26.22
N PRO A 384 6.35 8.98 26.53
CA PRO A 384 6.51 10.39 26.17
C PRO A 384 6.57 10.62 24.65
N MET A 385 7.11 9.64 23.92
CA MET A 385 7.29 9.71 22.47
C MET A 385 6.04 9.36 21.67
N LEU A 386 4.96 8.89 22.30
CA LEU A 386 3.73 8.50 21.59
C LEU A 386 3.16 9.67 20.78
N SER A 387 2.84 9.40 19.52
CA SER A 387 2.25 10.41 18.63
C SER A 387 0.83 10.80 19.06
N PRO A 388 0.54 12.11 19.29
CA PRO A 388 -0.79 12.59 19.64
C PRO A 388 -1.74 12.68 18.45
N SER A 389 -1.21 13.10 17.29
CA SER A 389 -2.01 13.63 16.18
C SER A 389 -2.05 12.67 14.99
N PHE A 390 -0.94 12.00 14.69
CA PHE A 390 -0.82 11.12 13.52
C PHE A 390 -0.55 9.66 13.89
N GLN A 391 -1.07 8.74 13.09
CA GLN A 391 -0.86 7.29 13.23
C GLN A 391 -0.34 6.73 11.90
N THR A 392 0.38 5.61 11.93
CA THR A 392 0.94 4.99 10.71
C THR A 392 0.04 3.92 10.10
N SER A 393 -1.26 3.85 10.45
CA SER A 393 -2.19 2.85 9.89
C SER A 393 -2.26 2.88 8.36
N SER A 394 -2.09 4.05 7.77
CA SER A 394 -2.05 4.26 6.33
C SER A 394 -0.82 3.65 5.65
N LEU A 395 0.32 3.54 6.37
CA LEU A 395 1.48 2.81 5.87
C LEU A 395 1.22 1.30 5.84
N GLU A 396 0.48 0.76 6.82
CA GLU A 396 0.07 -0.65 6.82
C GLU A 396 -0.91 -0.96 5.68
N ALA A 397 -1.86 -0.04 5.40
CA ALA A 397 -2.72 -0.07 4.23
C ALA A 397 -1.90 -0.17 2.93
N TYR A 398 -0.93 0.72 2.77
CA TYR A 398 -0.02 0.72 1.65
C TYR A 398 0.79 -0.60 1.56
N HIS A 399 1.33 -1.09 2.67
CA HIS A 399 2.06 -2.36 2.72
C HIS A 399 1.21 -3.57 2.32
N SER A 400 -0.11 -3.52 2.56
CA SER A 400 -1.07 -4.49 2.06
C SER A 400 -1.15 -4.46 0.52
N ILE A 401 -1.24 -3.27 -0.08
CA ILE A 401 -1.24 -3.06 -1.54
C ILE A 401 0.08 -3.53 -2.17
N ILE A 402 1.23 -3.29 -1.52
CA ILE A 402 2.50 -3.83 -2.03
C ILE A 402 2.42 -5.35 -2.21
N ASN A 403 1.67 -6.10 -1.39
CA ASN A 403 1.59 -7.55 -1.57
C ASN A 403 0.86 -7.96 -2.87
N GLN A 404 0.04 -7.09 -3.45
CA GLN A 404 -0.59 -7.31 -4.76
C GLN A 404 0.41 -7.13 -5.90
N PHE A 405 1.26 -6.11 -5.80
CA PHE A 405 2.26 -5.80 -6.84
C PHE A 405 3.59 -6.54 -6.67
N ALA A 406 4.07 -6.75 -5.45
CA ALA A 406 5.32 -7.41 -5.09
C ALA A 406 5.11 -8.38 -3.90
N PRO A 407 4.47 -9.54 -4.14
CA PRO A 407 4.28 -10.54 -3.10
C PRO A 407 5.62 -11.11 -2.62
N LYS A 408 5.79 -11.25 -1.30
CA LYS A 408 7.02 -11.76 -0.66
C LYS A 408 7.43 -13.18 -1.08
N MET A 409 6.51 -13.94 -1.65
CA MET A 409 6.76 -15.30 -2.14
C MET A 409 7.62 -15.34 -3.41
N TYR A 410 7.76 -14.22 -4.13
CA TYR A 410 8.48 -14.15 -5.39
C TYR A 410 9.71 -13.26 -5.31
N LYS A 411 10.77 -13.69 -5.97
CA LYS A 411 12.00 -12.91 -6.12
C LYS A 411 11.89 -12.02 -7.36
N PHE A 412 12.23 -10.75 -7.21
CA PHE A 412 12.29 -9.78 -8.30
C PHE A 412 13.73 -9.32 -8.55
N SER A 413 14.00 -8.80 -9.75
CA SER A 413 15.22 -8.01 -10.02
C SER A 413 15.14 -6.67 -9.27
N TYR A 414 16.24 -5.92 -9.20
CA TYR A 414 16.24 -4.59 -8.56
C TYR A 414 15.19 -3.67 -9.21
N PHE A 415 15.27 -3.47 -10.54
CA PHE A 415 14.29 -2.67 -11.28
C PHE A 415 12.88 -3.26 -11.23
N GLY A 416 12.75 -4.60 -11.22
CA GLY A 416 11.46 -5.26 -11.04
C GLY A 416 10.82 -4.95 -9.70
N MET A 417 11.60 -4.94 -8.62
CA MET A 417 11.16 -4.56 -7.28
C MET A 417 10.82 -3.07 -7.24
N GLN A 418 11.72 -2.20 -7.69
CA GLN A 418 11.51 -0.75 -7.70
C GLN A 418 10.23 -0.37 -8.45
N SER A 419 10.04 -0.87 -9.68
CA SER A 419 8.84 -0.56 -10.46
C SER A 419 7.56 -1.08 -9.80
N ARG A 420 7.59 -2.26 -9.17
CA ARG A 420 6.39 -2.81 -8.51
C ARG A 420 6.03 -2.05 -7.23
N LEU A 421 7.03 -1.62 -6.44
CA LEU A 421 6.82 -0.73 -5.29
C LEU A 421 6.27 0.62 -5.75
N THR A 422 6.85 1.18 -6.82
CA THR A 422 6.41 2.44 -7.42
C THR A 422 4.97 2.37 -7.92
N LEU A 423 4.60 1.29 -8.62
CA LEU A 423 3.23 1.05 -9.07
C LEU A 423 2.25 0.93 -7.90
N ALA A 424 2.67 0.29 -6.81
CA ALA A 424 1.86 0.22 -5.59
C ALA A 424 1.63 1.63 -4.99
N ALA A 425 2.64 2.50 -4.99
CA ALA A 425 2.49 3.87 -4.49
C ALA A 425 1.63 4.73 -5.40
N LEU A 426 1.79 4.65 -6.72
CA LEU A 426 0.91 5.30 -7.69
C LEU A 426 -0.56 4.88 -7.47
N HIS A 427 -0.79 3.57 -7.32
CA HIS A 427 -2.11 3.03 -7.03
C HIS A 427 -2.66 3.54 -5.69
N TYR A 428 -1.84 3.54 -4.64
CA TYR A 428 -2.22 4.03 -3.32
C TYR A 428 -2.60 5.50 -3.35
N ASN A 429 -1.75 6.35 -3.93
CA ASN A 429 -1.93 7.80 -3.98
C ASN A 429 -3.22 8.19 -4.71
N GLU A 430 -3.61 7.44 -5.74
CA GLU A 430 -4.88 7.69 -6.43
C GLU A 430 -6.10 7.23 -5.61
N ASN A 431 -5.95 6.21 -4.76
CA ASN A 431 -7.08 5.49 -4.16
C ASN A 431 -7.18 5.59 -2.62
N SER A 432 -6.28 6.30 -1.94
CA SER A 432 -6.22 6.35 -0.48
C SER A 432 -7.39 7.14 0.13
N GLU A 433 -7.81 8.22 -0.52
CA GLU A 433 -8.85 9.16 -0.06
C GLU A 433 -10.25 8.92 -0.66
N LYS A 434 -10.53 7.71 -1.18
CA LYS A 434 -11.83 7.39 -1.76
C LYS A 434 -13.00 7.65 -0.80
N ALA A 435 -14.01 8.35 -1.31
CA ALA A 435 -15.24 8.64 -0.59
C ALA A 435 -16.00 7.37 -0.20
N GLN A 436 -16.85 7.46 0.83
CA GLN A 436 -17.77 6.37 1.16
C GLN A 436 -18.84 6.25 0.07
N ALA A 437 -19.07 5.03 -0.43
CA ALA A 437 -20.10 4.75 -1.41
C ALA A 437 -21.50 4.99 -0.81
N ALA A 438 -22.41 5.46 -1.65
CA ALA A 438 -23.81 5.66 -1.31
C ALA A 438 -24.70 4.85 -2.26
N THR A 439 -25.87 4.43 -1.78
CA THR A 439 -26.90 3.83 -2.63
C THR A 439 -27.47 4.88 -3.61
N ARG A 440 -28.27 4.44 -4.58
CA ARG A 440 -28.98 5.35 -5.50
C ARG A 440 -29.87 6.37 -4.77
N GLU A 441 -30.27 6.06 -3.53
CA GLU A 441 -31.09 6.91 -2.66
C GLU A 441 -30.24 7.85 -1.77
N GLY A 442 -28.92 7.84 -1.91
CA GLY A 442 -28.00 8.68 -1.12
C GLY A 442 -27.59 8.10 0.24
N ASN A 443 -28.02 6.88 0.58
CA ASN A 443 -27.70 6.26 1.87
C ASN A 443 -26.29 5.67 1.86
N LEU A 444 -25.48 5.98 2.90
CA LEU A 444 -24.11 5.48 3.03
C LEU A 444 -24.08 3.95 3.15
N GLN A 445 -23.19 3.32 2.38
CA GLN A 445 -23.05 1.87 2.33
C GLN A 445 -22.03 1.34 3.35
N TYR A 446 -22.36 0.19 3.92
CA TYR A 446 -21.54 -0.54 4.88
C TYR A 446 -21.52 -2.02 4.51
N SER A 447 -20.39 -2.69 4.74
CA SER A 447 -20.24 -4.13 4.56
C SER A 447 -19.82 -4.79 5.87
N ILE A 448 -20.22 -6.05 6.03
CA ILE A 448 -19.80 -6.88 7.16
C ILE A 448 -18.57 -7.66 6.72
N VAL A 449 -17.45 -7.44 7.37
CA VAL A 449 -16.20 -8.17 7.14
C VAL A 449 -15.85 -9.01 8.35
N PHE A 450 -15.16 -10.14 8.11
CA PHE A 450 -14.70 -11.06 9.15
C PHE A 450 -13.17 -11.09 9.17
N PRO A 451 -12.50 -10.13 9.83
CA PRO A 451 -11.04 -10.06 9.85
C PRO A 451 -10.43 -11.34 10.43
N LYS A 452 -9.41 -11.90 9.77
CA LYS A 452 -8.71 -13.13 10.22
C LYS A 452 -8.28 -13.07 11.69
N GLN A 453 -7.82 -11.89 12.13
CA GLN A 453 -7.38 -11.62 13.50
C GLN A 453 -8.48 -11.71 14.56
N LYS A 454 -9.75 -11.54 14.16
CA LYS A 454 -10.93 -11.63 15.02
C LYS A 454 -11.52 -13.04 15.10
N LYS A 455 -10.88 -14.05 14.46
CA LYS A 455 -11.21 -15.47 14.59
C LYS A 455 -12.71 -15.81 14.45
N GLY A 456 -13.39 -15.14 13.52
CA GLY A 456 -14.82 -15.36 13.23
C GLY A 456 -15.76 -14.28 13.77
N GLU A 457 -15.30 -13.31 14.57
CA GLU A 457 -16.11 -12.12 14.87
C GLU A 457 -16.10 -11.13 13.71
N PHE A 458 -17.24 -10.44 13.50
CA PHE A 458 -17.42 -9.49 12.42
C PHE A 458 -17.11 -8.04 12.82
N THR A 459 -16.84 -7.22 11.80
CA THR A 459 -16.76 -5.76 11.91
C THR A 459 -17.56 -5.14 10.78
N VAL A 460 -18.20 -4.02 11.06
CA VAL A 460 -18.90 -3.22 10.04
C VAL A 460 -17.91 -2.22 9.47
N LYS A 461 -17.60 -2.36 8.18
CA LYS A 461 -16.68 -1.48 7.44
C LYS A 461 -17.47 -0.56 6.52
N LYS A 462 -17.00 0.68 6.36
CA LYS A 462 -17.53 1.61 5.34
C LYS A 462 -17.15 1.10 3.96
N VAL A 463 -18.11 0.96 3.06
CA VAL A 463 -17.82 0.63 1.66
C VAL A 463 -17.32 1.91 0.99
N LYS A 464 -16.09 1.90 0.46
CA LYS A 464 -15.54 3.02 -0.32
C LYS A 464 -16.00 2.92 -1.77
N THR A 465 -15.94 4.02 -2.52
CA THR A 465 -16.13 4.01 -3.98
C THR A 465 -15.14 3.06 -4.67
N ARG A 466 -15.47 2.67 -5.90
CA ARG A 466 -14.61 1.82 -6.73
C ARG A 466 -13.25 2.48 -6.93
N SER A 467 -12.21 1.66 -6.97
CA SER A 467 -10.87 2.15 -7.31
C SER A 467 -10.82 2.63 -8.75
N THR A 468 -10.07 3.70 -8.97
CA THR A 468 -9.73 4.21 -10.31
C THR A 468 -8.33 3.71 -10.68
N TYR A 469 -8.03 3.81 -11.98
CA TYR A 469 -6.76 3.36 -12.56
C TYR A 469 -6.25 4.39 -13.58
N ASP A 470 -6.45 5.68 -13.32
CA ASP A 470 -6.06 6.75 -14.22
C ASP A 470 -4.54 6.84 -14.37
N TYR A 471 -3.79 6.54 -13.30
CA TYR A 471 -2.33 6.35 -13.35
C TYR A 471 -1.92 5.28 -14.38
N VAL A 472 -2.73 4.24 -14.60
CA VAL A 472 -2.46 3.22 -15.62
C VAL A 472 -2.66 3.78 -17.02
N ALA A 473 -3.65 4.65 -17.23
CA ALA A 473 -3.82 5.32 -18.53
C ALA A 473 -2.58 6.17 -18.88
N VAL A 474 -2.10 6.96 -17.92
CA VAL A 474 -0.85 7.75 -18.09
C VAL A 474 0.34 6.83 -18.40
N LEU A 475 0.51 5.74 -17.67
CA LEU A 475 1.58 4.76 -17.93
C LEU A 475 1.46 4.10 -19.30
N MET A 476 0.26 3.76 -19.75
CA MET A 476 0.00 3.16 -21.07
C MET A 476 0.38 4.14 -22.18
N ASP A 477 -0.04 5.40 -22.08
CA ASP A 477 0.21 6.41 -23.11
C ASP A 477 1.69 6.78 -23.18
N SER A 478 2.35 6.93 -22.03
CA SER A 478 3.80 7.14 -21.94
C SER A 478 4.59 5.97 -22.51
N ALA A 479 4.19 4.72 -22.22
CA ALA A 479 4.81 3.53 -22.78
C ALA A 479 4.64 3.43 -24.30
N LYS A 480 3.44 3.70 -24.82
CA LYS A 480 3.15 3.73 -26.26
C LYS A 480 3.98 4.79 -26.97
N SER A 481 4.05 6.00 -26.40
CA SER A 481 4.83 7.11 -26.95
C SER A 481 6.31 6.76 -27.01
N ARG A 482 6.88 6.26 -25.90
CA ARG A 482 8.27 5.79 -25.86
C ARG A 482 8.56 4.70 -26.91
N ALA A 483 7.64 3.76 -27.10
CA ALA A 483 7.80 2.71 -28.10
C ALA A 483 7.71 3.21 -29.55
N ARG A 484 6.98 4.29 -29.82
CA ARG A 484 6.95 4.95 -31.16
C ARG A 484 8.26 5.67 -31.46
N ASP A 485 8.80 6.39 -30.47
CA ASP A 485 9.95 7.27 -30.66
C ASP A 485 11.28 6.52 -30.67
N THR A 486 11.33 5.36 -29.99
CA THR A 486 12.57 4.60 -29.86
C THR A 486 12.74 3.59 -30.99
N LYS A 487 13.59 3.89 -31.98
CA LYS A 487 14.08 2.87 -32.95
C LYS A 487 15.02 1.89 -32.23
N MET A 488 14.47 0.82 -31.67
CA MET A 488 15.19 -0.25 -30.95
C MET A 488 16.18 0.27 -29.87
N PRO A 489 15.73 0.49 -28.62
CA PRO A 489 16.62 0.95 -27.56
C PRO A 489 17.77 -0.02 -27.33
N HIS A 490 19.00 0.51 -27.26
CA HIS A 490 20.09 -0.17 -26.56
C HIS A 490 19.75 -0.20 -25.06
N CYS A 491 19.67 -1.39 -24.49
CA CYS A 491 19.25 -1.64 -23.09
C CYS A 491 20.32 -1.25 -22.05
N ASP A 492 21.20 -0.29 -22.37
CA ASP A 492 22.42 0.04 -21.62
C ASP A 492 22.30 1.26 -20.68
N ASP A 493 21.13 1.89 -20.58
CA ASP A 493 20.88 3.02 -19.65
C ASP A 493 20.77 2.60 -18.16
N ARG A 494 21.42 1.51 -17.74
CA ARG A 494 21.45 1.09 -16.32
C ARG A 494 22.14 2.10 -15.40
N LYS A 495 22.97 2.99 -15.95
CA LYS A 495 23.75 3.97 -15.18
C LYS A 495 23.03 5.31 -14.91
N LYS A 496 21.90 5.57 -15.58
CA LYS A 496 21.14 6.84 -15.40
C LYS A 496 19.91 6.70 -14.48
N MET A 497 19.65 5.50 -13.97
CA MET A 497 18.47 5.19 -13.15
C MET A 497 18.78 4.99 -11.65
N GLN A 498 20.05 5.15 -11.24
CA GLN A 498 20.46 5.17 -9.83
C GLN A 498 20.50 6.59 -9.30
#